data_AF-A0A9W4WVH3-F1
#
_entry.id   AF-A0A9W4WVH3-F1
#
_cell.length_a   1.000
_cell.length_b   1.000
_cell.length_c   1.000
_cell.angle_alpha   90.00
_cell.angle_beta   90.00
_cell.angle_gamma   90.00
#
_symmetry.space_group_name_H-M   'P 1'
#
loop_
_entity.id
_entity.type
_entity.pdbx_description
1 polymer ?
#
loop_
_entity_poly.entity_id
_entity_poly.type
_entity_poly.pdbx_seq_one_letter_code
_entity_poly.pdbx_strand_id
1 'polypeptide(L)'
;ESDDSESDDNGDFEIFEDYAPSDYEPFRDPQSIESIDDDRFLWILIWIMSFWTRFNITEFATEALIKFMKLVLTEIRDDDFKDFPNSMFLTKKTLGIKDRFQHFHYL
;
A
#
# COMPACT_ATOMS: atom_id res chain seq x y z
N GLU A 1 -75.71 -13.72 13.91
CA GLU A 1 -75.02 -14.72 13.09
C GLU A 1 -74.35 -13.99 11.93
N SER A 2 -73.10 -14.39 11.63
CA SER A 2 -72.10 -13.81 10.70
C SER A 2 -71.37 -12.55 11.20
N ASP A 3 -70.05 -12.38 11.09
CA ASP A 3 -68.89 -13.29 10.99
C ASP A 3 -67.63 -12.42 11.23
N ASP A 4 -66.52 -13.09 11.52
CA ASP A 4 -65.21 -12.64 12.03
C ASP A 4 -64.35 -11.77 11.08
N SER A 5 -63.35 -11.05 11.63
CA SER A 5 -61.95 -10.91 11.15
C SER A 5 -61.30 -9.54 11.48
N GLU A 6 -60.34 -9.57 12.40
CA GLU A 6 -59.33 -8.55 12.69
C GLU A 6 -58.39 -8.33 11.48
N SER A 7 -58.04 -7.07 11.17
CA SER A 7 -56.95 -6.76 10.24
C SER A 7 -55.80 -6.08 10.99
N ASP A 8 -54.91 -6.89 11.54
CA ASP A 8 -53.60 -6.51 12.05
C ASP A 8 -52.63 -6.44 10.87
N ASP A 9 -52.51 -5.26 10.24
CA ASP A 9 -51.54 -5.00 9.17
C ASP A 9 -50.26 -4.44 9.80
N ASN A 10 -49.50 -5.32 10.45
CA ASN A 10 -48.11 -5.07 10.80
C ASN A 10 -47.30 -5.07 9.50
N GLY A 11 -47.24 -3.91 8.85
CA GLY A 11 -46.33 -3.65 7.73
C GLY A 11 -44.89 -3.78 8.18
N ASP A 12 -44.34 -4.98 8.01
CA ASP A 12 -42.92 -5.28 8.10
C ASP A 12 -42.22 -4.59 6.91
N PHE A 13 -41.83 -3.33 7.11
CA PHE A 13 -40.98 -2.62 6.17
C PHE A 13 -39.58 -3.20 6.29
N GLU A 14 -39.25 -4.18 5.45
CA GLU A 14 -37.87 -4.63 5.24
C GLU A 14 -37.00 -3.39 4.96
N ILE A 15 -36.24 -2.95 5.97
CA ILE A 15 -35.17 -1.97 5.81
C ILE A 15 -34.09 -2.68 4.99
N PHE A 16 -34.12 -2.46 3.68
CA PHE A 16 -33.02 -2.87 2.82
C PHE A 16 -31.81 -2.00 3.18
N GLU A 17 -30.72 -2.66 3.54
CA GLU A 17 -29.42 -2.02 3.70
C GLU A 17 -29.05 -1.34 2.37
N ASP A 18 -28.69 -0.06 2.45
CA ASP A 18 -28.26 0.69 1.27
C ASP A 18 -26.88 0.20 0.83
N TYR A 19 -26.86 -0.66 -0.18
CA TYR A 19 -25.63 -1.14 -0.83
C TYR A 19 -25.06 -0.13 -1.82
N ALA A 20 -25.48 1.14 -1.77
CA ALA A 20 -24.84 2.19 -2.56
C ALA A 20 -23.33 2.20 -2.27
N PRO A 21 -22.49 2.13 -3.31
CA PRO A 21 -21.06 2.29 -3.12
C PRO A 21 -20.82 3.67 -2.50
N SER A 22 -19.92 3.74 -1.51
CA SER A 22 -19.49 5.01 -0.95
C SER A 22 -19.05 5.95 -2.07
N ASP A 23 -19.29 7.24 -1.91
CA ASP A 23 -18.85 8.25 -2.87
C ASP A 23 -17.42 7.97 -3.33
N TYR A 24 -17.26 7.79 -4.65
CA TYR A 24 -15.97 7.50 -5.25
C TYR A 24 -15.06 8.73 -5.08
N GLU A 25 -14.06 8.64 -4.19
CA GLU A 25 -12.97 9.62 -4.19
C GLU A 25 -12.11 9.40 -5.45
N PRO A 26 -11.97 10.41 -6.34
CA PRO A 26 -11.04 10.32 -7.45
C PRO A 26 -9.65 10.02 -6.94
N PHE A 27 -8.91 9.16 -7.67
CA PHE A 27 -7.49 8.94 -7.41
C PHE A 27 -6.80 10.29 -7.28
N ARG A 28 -6.32 10.61 -6.06
CA ARG A 28 -5.44 11.76 -5.87
C ARG A 28 -4.20 11.50 -6.70
N ASP A 29 -3.83 12.47 -7.54
CA ASP A 29 -2.55 12.46 -8.24
C ASP A 29 -1.45 12.08 -7.25
N PRO A 30 -0.45 11.27 -7.66
CA PRO A 30 0.62 10.86 -6.76
C PRO A 30 1.22 12.12 -6.15
N GLN A 31 1.02 12.23 -4.83
CA GLN A 31 1.49 13.34 -4.01
C GLN A 31 2.95 13.58 -4.42
N SER A 32 3.22 14.77 -4.96
CA SER A 32 4.53 15.17 -5.45
C SER A 32 5.58 14.68 -4.48
N ILE A 33 6.52 13.87 -4.98
CA ILE A 33 7.61 13.26 -4.20
C ILE A 33 8.33 14.41 -3.49
N GLU A 34 7.96 14.61 -2.22
CA GLU A 34 8.38 15.77 -1.44
C GLU A 34 9.87 15.56 -1.12
N SER A 35 10.70 16.44 -1.68
CA SER A 35 12.15 16.51 -1.54
C SER A 35 12.89 15.18 -1.72
N ILE A 36 13.13 14.82 -2.99
CA ILE A 36 14.18 13.91 -3.46
C ILE A 36 15.56 14.57 -3.23
N ASP A 37 15.88 14.94 -1.98
CA ASP A 37 17.15 15.63 -1.68
C ASP A 37 18.30 14.63 -1.41
N ASP A 38 18.06 13.33 -1.61
CA ASP A 38 19.09 12.28 -1.53
C ASP A 38 19.11 11.36 -2.76
N ASP A 39 19.39 11.98 -3.92
CA ASP A 39 19.49 11.35 -5.24
C ASP A 39 20.58 10.25 -5.37
N ARG A 40 21.47 10.10 -4.38
CA ARG A 40 22.70 9.30 -4.50
C ARG A 40 22.45 7.83 -4.85
N PHE A 41 21.39 7.24 -4.30
CA PHE A 41 21.04 5.82 -4.51
C PHE A 41 19.58 5.57 -4.88
N LEU A 42 18.76 6.62 -5.02
CA LEU A 42 17.35 6.49 -5.40
C LEU A 42 17.17 5.80 -6.76
N TRP A 43 18.05 6.11 -7.72
CA TRP A 43 18.05 5.43 -9.01
C TRP A 43 18.22 3.90 -8.82
N ILE A 44 19.15 3.45 -7.98
CA ILE A 44 19.37 2.02 -7.70
C ILE A 44 18.09 1.35 -7.17
N LEU A 45 17.37 2.02 -6.26
CA LEU A 45 16.11 1.51 -5.71
C LEU A 45 15.02 1.41 -6.78
N ILE A 46 14.93 2.38 -7.70
CA ILE A 46 14.01 2.35 -8.83
C ILE A 46 14.32 1.15 -9.75
N TRP A 47 15.60 0.89 -10.01
CA TRP A 47 16.02 -0.28 -10.81
C TRP A 47 15.68 -1.60 -10.11
N ILE A 48 15.92 -1.72 -8.81
CA ILE A 48 15.56 -2.91 -8.02
C ILE A 48 14.05 -3.15 -8.03
N MET A 49 13.24 -2.10 -7.84
CA MET A 49 11.78 -2.20 -7.88
C MET A 49 11.28 -2.56 -9.27
N SER A 50 11.85 -1.97 -10.32
CA SER A 50 11.54 -2.31 -11.70
C SER A 50 11.88 -3.78 -12.03
N PHE A 51 12.99 -4.28 -11.50
CA PHE A 51 13.40 -5.67 -11.62
C PHE A 51 12.40 -6.60 -10.91
N TRP A 52 12.04 -6.28 -9.66
CA TRP A 52 11.04 -7.03 -8.91
C TRP A 52 9.70 -7.14 -9.65
N THR A 53 9.17 -6.02 -10.17
CA THR A 53 7.90 -5.98 -10.89
C THR A 53 7.96 -6.75 -12.22
N ARG A 54 9.07 -6.67 -12.96
CA ARG A 54 9.19 -7.34 -14.27
C ARG A 54 9.34 -8.84 -14.18
N PHE A 55 10.04 -9.33 -13.17
CA PHE A 55 10.36 -10.75 -13.02
C PHE A 55 9.49 -11.46 -11.97
N ASN A 56 8.53 -10.75 -11.35
CA ASN A 56 7.64 -11.24 -10.30
C ASN A 56 8.37 -12.01 -9.20
N ILE A 57 9.48 -11.43 -8.73
CA ILE A 57 10.38 -12.08 -7.76
C ILE A 57 9.71 -12.09 -6.38
N THR A 58 10.02 -13.08 -5.54
CA THR A 58 9.51 -13.12 -4.17
C THR A 58 10.08 -11.97 -3.33
N GLU A 59 9.29 -11.45 -2.39
CA GLU A 59 9.71 -10.35 -1.51
C GLU A 59 11.01 -10.68 -0.76
N PHE A 60 11.16 -11.94 -0.31
CA PHE A 60 12.37 -12.44 0.34
C PHE A 60 13.62 -12.33 -0.55
N ALA A 61 13.52 -12.72 -1.83
CA ALA A 61 14.64 -12.64 -2.76
C ALA A 61 15.01 -11.19 -3.08
N THR A 62 14.03 -10.29 -3.19
CA THR A 62 14.29 -8.86 -3.37
C THR A 62 14.90 -8.24 -2.12
N GLU A 63 14.53 -8.67 -0.92
CA GLU A 63 15.17 -8.23 0.33
C GLU A 63 16.64 -8.66 0.40
N ALA A 64 16.95 -9.90 -0.02
CA ALA A 64 18.33 -10.37 -0.16
C ALA A 64 19.11 -9.53 -1.19
N LEU A 65 18.49 -9.16 -2.32
CA LEU A 65 19.09 -8.28 -3.33
C LEU A 65 19.38 -6.88 -2.78
N ILE A 66 18.45 -6.28 -2.02
CA ILE A 66 18.65 -4.98 -1.36
C ILE A 66 19.85 -5.05 -0.42
N LYS A 67 19.94 -6.09 0.42
CA LYS A 67 21.07 -6.28 1.35
C LYS A 67 22.39 -6.51 0.63
N PHE A 68 22.38 -7.27 -0.47
CA PHE A 68 23.55 -7.48 -1.30
C PHE A 68 24.05 -6.16 -1.91
N MET A 69 23.15 -5.34 -2.46
CA MET A 69 23.50 -4.03 -3.00
C MET A 69 24.03 -3.09 -1.91
N LYS A 70 23.45 -3.10 -0.71
CA LYS A 70 23.99 -2.35 0.44
C LYS A 70 25.44 -2.72 0.72
N LEU A 71 25.74 -4.01 0.77
CA LEU A 71 27.08 -4.52 1.04
C LEU A 71 28.07 -4.08 -0.04
N VAL A 72 27.71 -4.20 -1.32
CA VAL A 72 28.53 -3.75 -2.44
C VAL A 72 28.79 -2.23 -2.37
N LEU A 73 27.77 -1.43 -2.09
CA LEU A 73 27.89 0.02 -2.05
C LEU A 73 28.73 0.51 -0.86
N THR A 74 28.58 -0.12 0.31
CA THR A 74 29.42 0.13 1.48
C THR A 74 30.89 -0.24 1.21
N GLU A 75 31.16 -1.32 0.50
CA GLU A 75 32.55 -1.69 0.15
C GLU A 75 33.23 -0.66 -0.75
N ILE A 76 32.49 -0.04 -1.68
CA ILE A 76 33.08 0.89 -2.67
C ILE A 76 33.27 2.29 -2.06
N ARG A 77 32.31 2.79 -1.27
CA ARG A 77 32.32 4.18 -0.78
C ARG A 77 31.77 4.37 0.64
N ASP A 78 31.84 3.33 1.48
CA ASP A 78 31.47 3.26 2.91
C ASP A 78 30.48 4.33 3.41
N ASP A 79 30.96 5.54 3.67
CA ASP A 79 30.19 6.68 4.17
C ASP A 79 29.08 7.18 3.23
N ASP A 80 29.24 7.08 1.91
CA ASP A 80 28.31 7.64 0.93
C ASP A 80 26.97 6.88 0.85
N PHE A 81 26.91 5.65 1.38
CA PHE A 81 25.75 4.76 1.27
C PHE A 81 25.28 4.18 2.61
N LYS A 82 25.66 4.79 3.73
CA LYS A 82 25.21 4.36 5.07
C LYS A 82 23.69 4.28 5.19
N ASP A 83 23.01 5.25 4.57
CA ASP A 83 21.55 5.41 4.58
C ASP A 83 20.83 4.53 3.56
N PHE A 84 21.56 3.74 2.76
CA PHE A 84 20.95 2.80 1.83
C PHE A 84 20.08 1.78 2.61
N PRO A 85 18.85 1.51 2.16
CA PRO A 85 17.92 0.64 2.89
C PRO A 85 18.47 -0.79 3.00
N ASN A 86 18.14 -1.47 4.09
CA ASN A 86 18.51 -2.88 4.30
C ASN A 86 17.30 -3.81 4.28
N SER A 87 16.12 -3.29 3.95
CA SER A 87 14.86 -4.04 3.93
C SER A 87 13.91 -3.49 2.86
N MET A 88 12.95 -4.33 2.47
CA MET A 88 11.88 -3.94 1.54
C MET A 88 11.03 -2.79 2.09
N PHE A 89 10.70 -2.84 3.38
CA PHE A 89 9.94 -1.80 4.06
C PHE A 89 10.64 -0.43 4.00
N LEU A 90 11.93 -0.37 4.36
CA LEU A 90 12.69 0.87 4.28
C LEU A 90 12.81 1.35 2.83
N THR A 91 12.97 0.44 1.87
CA THR A 91 13.01 0.81 0.44
C THR A 91 11.71 1.49 0.00
N LYS A 92 10.55 0.91 0.34
CA LYS A 92 9.24 1.52 0.06
C LYS A 92 9.09 2.88 0.73
N LYS A 93 9.50 3.00 2.00
CA LYS A 93 9.50 4.26 2.75
C LYS A 93 10.38 5.33 2.10
N THR A 94 11.62 4.97 1.70
CA THR A 94 12.56 5.87 1.01
C THR A 94 12.02 6.33 -0.34
N LEU A 95 11.27 5.47 -1.04
CA LEU A 95 10.60 5.83 -2.30
C LEU A 95 9.28 6.59 -2.10
N GLY A 96 8.87 6.89 -0.86
CA GLY A 96 7.58 7.54 -0.58
C GLY A 96 6.35 6.68 -0.90
N ILE A 97 6.53 5.37 -1.08
CA ILE A 97 5.43 4.43 -1.37
C ILE A 97 4.72 4.12 -0.05
N LYS A 98 3.55 4.73 0.17
CA LYS A 98 2.67 4.37 1.29
C LYS A 98 2.17 2.93 1.13
N ASP A 99 2.39 2.13 2.17
CA ASP A 99 1.80 0.80 2.26
C ASP A 99 0.30 0.94 2.44
N ARG A 100 -0.51 0.41 1.51
CA ARG A 100 -1.95 0.66 1.46
C ARG A 100 -2.73 -0.11 2.56
N PHE A 101 -2.05 -0.84 3.43
CA PHE A 101 -2.65 -1.77 4.39
C PHE A 101 -2.96 -1.19 5.78
N GLN A 102 -3.07 0.13 5.96
CA GLN A 102 -3.38 0.73 7.28
C GLN A 102 -4.84 1.13 7.52
N HIS A 103 -5.81 0.56 6.78
CA HIS A 103 -7.22 0.63 7.19
C HIS A 103 -7.71 -0.72 7.73
N PHE A 104 -7.26 -1.08 8.93
CA PHE A 104 -8.09 -1.93 9.80
C PHE A 104 -9.04 -1.01 10.55
N HIS A 105 -10.25 -0.88 10.02
CA HIS A 105 -11.35 -0.24 10.73
C HIS A 105 -11.75 -1.18 11.88
N TYR A 106 -11.48 -0.78 13.12
CA TYR A 106 -12.04 -1.46 14.29
C TYR A 106 -13.57 -1.25 14.26
N LEU A 107 -14.30 -2.36 14.32
CA LEU A 107 -15.77 -2.44 14.46
C LEU A 107 -16.23 -1.83 15.79
#